data_AF-A0A831WMI4-F1
#
_entry.id   AF-A0A831WMI4-F1
#
_cell.length_a   1.000
_cell.length_b   1.000
_cell.length_c   1.000
_cell.angle_alpha   90.00
_cell.angle_beta   90.00
_cell.angle_gamma   90.00
#
_symmetry.space_group_name_H-M   'P 1'
#
loop_
_entity.id
_entity.type
_entity.pdbx_description
1 polymer ?
#
loop_
_entity_poly.entity_id
_entity_poly.type
_entity_poly.pdbx_seq_one_letter_code
_entity_poly.pdbx_strand_id
1 'polypeptide(L)'
;MPLEELISQIEEDANQEIDRVIGEARAEVKRRLKEAEKKAKEEAETLKQRAERDLENKKKSEISKMRHEVKKTIMKKKEEVINRCFELAKERLKKLSGKDYITFVKPFVERGIKEIGTDCIIIPSREEDKAIAKELKLPIEKQMIKALGGVILKSKDNRLSIDIT
;
A
#
# COMPACT_ATOMS: atom_id res chain seq x y z
N MET A 1 65.86 16.77 -76.17
CA MET A 1 66.58 15.88 -75.24
C MET A 1 66.49 16.35 -73.78
N PRO A 2 67.08 17.47 -73.30
CA PRO A 2 66.99 17.82 -71.86
C PRO A 2 65.60 18.28 -71.40
N LEU A 3 64.82 18.90 -72.30
CA LEU A 3 63.50 19.45 -71.99
C LEU A 3 62.41 18.36 -71.94
N GLU A 4 62.53 17.33 -72.78
CA GLU A 4 61.59 16.20 -72.80
C GLU A 4 61.74 15.30 -71.58
N GLU A 5 62.97 15.06 -71.12
CA GLU A 5 63.24 14.35 -69.86
C GLU A 5 62.69 15.11 -68.64
N LEU A 6 62.84 16.44 -68.62
CA LEU A 6 62.30 17.27 -67.55
C LEU A 6 60.76 17.24 -67.51
N ILE A 7 60.10 17.29 -68.67
CA ILE A 7 58.63 17.18 -68.76
C ILE A 7 58.17 15.80 -68.29
N SER A 8 58.85 14.73 -68.70
CA SER A 8 58.51 13.36 -68.27
C SER A 8 58.65 13.18 -66.75
N GLN A 9 59.69 13.75 -66.13
CA GLN A 9 59.85 13.72 -64.67
C GLN A 9 58.73 14.47 -63.95
N ILE A 10 58.33 15.64 -64.46
CA ILE A 10 57.21 16.41 -63.89
C ILE A 10 55.89 15.63 -63.99
N GLU A 11 55.64 14.95 -65.11
CA GLU A 11 54.44 14.11 -65.28
C GLU A 11 54.46 12.89 -64.34
N GLU A 12 55.61 12.26 -64.17
CA GLU A 12 55.76 11.11 -63.28
C GLU A 12 55.57 11.50 -61.80
N ASP A 13 56.18 12.61 -61.37
CA ASP A 13 55.99 13.17 -60.03
C ASP A 13 54.53 13.57 -59.78
N ALA A 14 53.88 14.18 -60.77
CA ALA A 14 52.47 14.56 -60.67
C ALA A 14 51.56 13.33 -60.54
N ASN A 15 51.81 12.27 -61.32
CA ASN A 15 51.05 11.03 -61.23
C ASN A 15 51.25 10.32 -59.88
N GLN A 16 52.47 10.29 -59.36
CA GLN A 16 52.76 9.74 -58.03
C GLN A 16 52.02 10.52 -56.93
N GLU A 17 51.99 11.84 -57.02
CA GLU A 17 51.26 12.68 -56.07
C GLU A 17 49.75 12.46 -56.15
N ILE A 18 49.19 12.34 -57.35
CA ILE A 18 47.78 12.00 -57.58
C ILE A 18 47.43 10.65 -56.92
N ASP A 19 48.24 9.62 -57.16
CA ASP A 19 48.02 8.29 -56.60
C ASP A 19 48.12 8.30 -55.07
N ARG A 20 49.06 9.08 -54.50
CA ARG A 20 49.18 9.27 -53.05
C ARG A 20 47.92 9.90 -52.48
N VAL A 21 47.45 11.01 -53.04
CA VAL A 21 46.25 11.73 -52.57
C VAL A 21 45.01 10.85 -52.67
N ILE A 22 44.83 10.10 -53.77
CA ILE A 22 43.72 9.16 -53.94
C ILE A 22 43.81 8.01 -52.93
N GLY A 23 45.01 7.49 -52.70
CA GLY A 23 45.27 6.44 -51.71
C GLY A 23 44.90 6.86 -50.30
N GLU A 24 45.36 8.05 -49.88
CA GLU A 24 45.05 8.65 -48.59
C GLU A 24 43.54 8.90 -48.42
N ALA A 25 42.89 9.47 -49.45
CA ALA A 25 41.45 9.71 -49.42
C ALA A 25 40.66 8.40 -49.27
N ARG A 26 41.03 7.34 -49.99
CA ARG A 26 40.39 6.02 -49.88
C ARG A 26 40.60 5.40 -48.49
N ALA A 27 41.80 5.52 -47.93
CA ALA A 27 42.10 5.03 -46.59
C ALA A 27 41.28 5.76 -45.52
N GLU A 28 41.15 7.08 -45.62
CA GLU A 28 40.37 7.90 -44.70
C GLU A 28 38.87 7.59 -44.81
N VAL A 29 38.32 7.42 -46.02
CA VAL A 29 36.92 7.00 -46.21
C VAL A 29 36.66 5.65 -45.55
N LYS A 30 37.54 4.66 -45.76
CA LYS A 30 37.41 3.33 -45.15
C LYS A 30 37.47 3.41 -43.62
N ARG A 31 38.34 4.25 -43.07
CA ARG A 31 38.45 4.48 -41.62
C ARG A 31 37.17 5.08 -41.06
N ARG A 32 36.65 6.14 -41.70
CA ARG A 32 35.41 6.81 -41.27
C ARG A 32 34.20 5.89 -41.34
N LEU A 33 34.07 5.09 -42.40
CA LEU A 33 32.99 4.11 -42.50
C LEU A 33 33.05 3.08 -41.38
N LYS A 34 34.25 2.54 -41.09
CA LYS A 34 34.43 1.57 -40.01
C LYS A 34 34.13 2.18 -38.62
N GLU A 35 34.53 3.43 -38.39
CA GLU A 35 34.20 4.15 -37.15
C GLU A 35 32.69 4.41 -37.03
N ALA A 36 32.03 4.81 -38.11
CA ALA A 36 30.58 5.03 -38.14
C ALA A 36 29.80 3.73 -37.89
N GLU A 37 30.19 2.63 -38.53
CA GLU A 37 29.58 1.31 -38.31
C GLU A 37 29.75 0.84 -36.86
N LYS A 38 30.94 1.06 -36.28
CA LYS A 38 31.20 0.70 -34.89
C LYS A 38 30.31 1.49 -33.94
N LYS A 39 30.22 2.82 -34.12
CA LYS A 39 29.35 3.68 -33.30
C LYS A 39 27.88 3.29 -33.43
N ALA A 40 27.40 3.05 -34.64
CA ALA A 40 26.03 2.63 -34.88
C ALA A 40 25.69 1.30 -34.17
N LYS A 41 26.62 0.34 -34.16
CA LYS A 41 26.45 -0.93 -33.43
C LYS A 41 26.43 -0.73 -31.92
N GLU A 42 27.32 0.10 -31.38
CA GLU A 42 27.38 0.40 -29.94
C GLU A 42 26.11 1.13 -29.46
N GLU A 43 25.62 2.09 -30.24
CA GLU A 43 24.36 2.79 -29.95
C GLU A 43 23.15 1.85 -30.02
N ALA A 44 23.08 1.00 -31.05
CA ALA A 44 21.99 0.02 -31.20
C ALA A 44 21.95 -0.97 -30.02
N GLU A 45 23.12 -1.47 -29.59
CA GLU A 45 23.22 -2.38 -28.46
C GLU A 45 22.83 -1.68 -27.15
N THR A 46 23.28 -0.44 -26.95
CA THR A 46 22.92 0.36 -25.77
C THR A 46 21.41 0.62 -25.71
N LEU A 47 20.79 0.97 -26.84
CA LEU A 47 19.35 1.18 -26.95
C LEU A 47 18.58 -0.10 -26.63
N LYS A 48 19.04 -1.24 -27.15
CA LYS A 48 18.45 -2.55 -26.89
C LYS A 48 18.50 -2.92 -25.41
N GLN A 49 19.67 -2.81 -24.78
CA GLN A 49 19.83 -3.10 -23.35
C GLN A 49 18.98 -2.19 -22.47
N ARG A 50 18.87 -0.91 -22.83
CA ARG A 50 17.99 0.04 -22.15
C ARG A 50 16.52 -0.36 -22.29
N ALA A 51 16.08 -0.69 -23.49
CA ALA A 51 14.70 -1.11 -23.74
C ALA A 51 14.35 -2.40 -22.98
N GLU A 52 15.25 -3.39 -22.95
CA GLU A 52 15.08 -4.62 -22.18
C GLU A 52 14.93 -4.34 -20.68
N ARG A 53 15.80 -3.48 -20.13
CA ARG A 53 15.74 -3.08 -18.71
C ARG A 53 14.43 -2.33 -18.38
N ASP A 54 14.01 -1.43 -19.26
CA ASP A 54 12.76 -0.67 -19.08
C ASP A 54 11.53 -1.57 -19.15
N LEU A 55 11.51 -2.53 -20.08
CA LEU A 55 10.46 -3.54 -20.18
C LEU A 55 10.39 -4.42 -18.93
N GLU A 56 11.54 -4.87 -18.41
CA GLU A 56 11.59 -5.67 -17.20
C GLU A 56 11.08 -4.89 -15.98
N ASN A 57 11.50 -3.63 -15.84
CA ASN A 57 11.04 -2.74 -14.78
C ASN A 57 9.53 -2.50 -14.87
N LYS A 58 9.01 -2.26 -16.07
CA LYS A 58 7.57 -2.06 -16.30
C LYS A 58 6.77 -3.31 -15.93
N LYS A 59 7.24 -4.49 -16.35
CA LYS A 59 6.64 -5.79 -15.99
C LYS A 59 6.62 -5.99 -14.47
N LYS A 60 7.73 -5.73 -13.79
CA LYS A 60 7.83 -5.84 -12.32
C LYS A 60 6.86 -4.87 -11.62
N SER A 61 6.80 -3.62 -12.09
CA SER A 61 5.88 -2.61 -11.56
C SER A 61 4.42 -3.02 -11.72
N GLU A 62 4.05 -3.51 -12.91
CA GLU A 62 2.68 -3.93 -13.22
C GLU A 62 2.23 -5.14 -12.40
N ILE A 63 3.09 -6.15 -12.26
CA ILE A 63 2.83 -7.30 -11.38
C ILE A 63 2.67 -6.85 -9.92
N SER A 64 3.51 -5.92 -9.45
CA SER A 64 3.42 -5.40 -8.08
C SER A 64 2.09 -4.68 -7.84
N LYS A 65 1.66 -3.82 -8.79
CA LYS A 65 0.36 -3.14 -8.74
C LYS A 65 -0.79 -4.13 -8.69
N MET A 66 -0.79 -5.14 -9.56
CA MET A 66 -1.82 -6.17 -9.56
C MET A 66 -1.88 -6.95 -8.25
N ARG A 67 -0.73 -7.33 -7.68
CA ARG A 67 -0.66 -8.00 -6.37
C ARG A 67 -1.23 -7.12 -5.26
N HIS A 68 -0.94 -5.83 -5.29
CA HIS A 68 -1.47 -4.88 -4.31
C HIS A 68 -3.00 -4.79 -4.39
N GLU A 69 -3.56 -4.65 -5.60
CA GLU A 69 -5.01 -4.58 -5.81
C GLU A 69 -5.73 -5.87 -5.38
N VAL A 70 -5.15 -7.03 -5.66
CA VAL A 70 -5.68 -8.32 -5.17
C VAL A 70 -5.71 -8.36 -3.65
N LYS A 71 -4.60 -7.99 -2.99
CA LYS A 71 -4.53 -7.99 -1.52
C LYS A 71 -5.55 -7.01 -0.93
N LYS A 72 -5.67 -5.82 -1.50
CA LYS A 72 -6.64 -4.80 -1.10
C LYS A 72 -8.08 -5.32 -1.22
N THR A 73 -8.40 -5.98 -2.33
CA THR A 73 -9.71 -6.59 -2.56
C THR A 73 -10.02 -7.67 -1.52
N ILE A 74 -9.07 -8.55 -1.22
CA ILE A 74 -9.23 -9.59 -0.20
C ILE A 74 -9.45 -8.96 1.18
N MET A 75 -8.66 -7.95 1.55
CA MET A 75 -8.82 -7.27 2.85
C MET A 75 -10.19 -6.63 2.96
N LYS A 76 -10.65 -5.92 1.93
CA LYS A 76 -11.97 -5.32 1.90
C LYS A 76 -13.08 -6.36 2.07
N LYS A 77 -12.97 -7.52 1.41
CA LYS A 77 -13.96 -8.60 1.57
C LYS A 77 -13.94 -9.23 2.96
N LYS A 78 -12.77 -9.39 3.58
CA LYS A 78 -12.69 -9.83 4.98
C LYS A 78 -13.36 -8.83 5.91
N GLU A 79 -13.12 -7.55 5.72
CA GLU A 79 -13.73 -6.48 6.50
C GLU A 79 -15.25 -6.46 6.33
N GLU A 80 -15.77 -6.61 5.10
CA GLU A 80 -17.21 -6.73 4.85
C GLU A 80 -17.84 -7.90 5.62
N VAL A 81 -17.18 -9.06 5.65
CA VAL A 81 -17.66 -10.23 6.42
C VAL A 81 -17.64 -9.95 7.92
N ILE A 82 -16.56 -9.37 8.44
CA ILE A 82 -16.44 -9.01 9.86
C ILE A 82 -17.55 -8.02 10.25
N ASN A 83 -17.73 -6.96 9.46
CA ASN A 83 -18.78 -5.97 9.67
C ASN A 83 -20.17 -6.62 9.63
N ARG A 84 -20.41 -7.54 8.70
CA ARG A 84 -21.67 -8.28 8.66
C ARG A 84 -21.89 -9.12 9.91
N CYS A 85 -20.86 -9.79 10.42
CA CYS A 85 -20.94 -10.52 11.68
C CYS A 85 -21.26 -9.59 12.86
N PHE A 86 -20.63 -8.42 12.94
CA PHE A 86 -20.94 -7.42 13.97
C PHE A 86 -22.38 -6.91 13.87
N GLU A 87 -22.87 -6.59 12.67
CA GLU A 87 -24.24 -6.15 12.49
C GLU A 87 -25.25 -7.23 12.89
N LEU A 88 -25.01 -8.49 12.51
CA LEU A 88 -25.84 -9.62 12.95
C LEU A 88 -25.80 -9.82 14.47
N ALA A 89 -24.63 -9.64 15.11
CA ALA A 89 -24.49 -9.70 16.55
C ALA A 89 -25.28 -8.57 17.24
N LYS A 90 -25.16 -7.33 16.74
CA LYS A 90 -25.94 -6.18 17.22
C LYS A 90 -27.44 -6.43 17.08
N GLU A 91 -27.89 -6.96 15.94
CA GLU A 91 -29.30 -7.31 15.73
C GLU A 91 -29.79 -8.35 16.75
N ARG A 92 -28.98 -9.38 17.04
CA ARG A 92 -29.32 -10.37 18.07
C ARG A 92 -29.39 -9.76 19.47
N LEU A 93 -28.43 -8.91 19.83
CA LEU A 93 -28.41 -8.20 21.13
C LEU A 93 -29.59 -7.22 21.27
N LYS A 94 -30.02 -6.57 20.20
CA LYS A 94 -31.24 -5.74 20.19
C LYS A 94 -32.50 -6.55 20.47
N LYS A 95 -32.56 -7.80 19.98
CA LYS A 95 -33.72 -8.69 20.16
C LYS A 95 -33.79 -9.32 21.55
N LEU A 96 -32.70 -9.33 22.32
CA LEU A 96 -32.74 -9.74 23.72
C LEU A 96 -33.53 -8.70 24.53
N SER A 97 -34.55 -9.17 25.25
CA SER A 97 -35.43 -8.34 26.08
C SER A 97 -35.84 -9.08 27.35
N GLY A 98 -36.28 -8.35 28.37
CA GLY A 98 -36.80 -8.95 29.60
C GLY A 98 -35.79 -9.86 30.31
N LYS A 99 -36.22 -11.07 30.70
CA LYS A 99 -35.39 -11.98 31.53
C LYS A 99 -34.11 -12.42 30.83
N ASP A 100 -34.16 -12.74 29.53
CA ASP A 100 -32.98 -13.23 28.79
C ASP A 100 -31.90 -12.15 28.69
N TYR A 101 -32.29 -10.90 28.53
CA TYR A 101 -31.39 -9.76 28.56
C TYR A 101 -30.75 -9.58 29.95
N ILE A 102 -31.57 -9.63 31.01
CA ILE A 102 -31.09 -9.51 32.39
C ILE A 102 -30.07 -10.61 32.72
N THR A 103 -30.38 -11.86 32.38
CA THR A 103 -29.48 -13.00 32.60
C THR A 103 -28.17 -12.86 31.81
N PHE A 104 -28.21 -12.26 30.63
CA PHE A 104 -27.02 -12.01 29.82
C PHE A 104 -26.14 -10.90 30.39
N VAL A 105 -26.72 -9.76 30.78
CA VAL A 105 -25.96 -8.56 31.21
C VAL A 105 -25.47 -8.66 32.65
N LYS A 106 -26.27 -9.22 33.56
CA LYS A 106 -25.99 -9.27 35.01
C LYS A 106 -24.60 -9.82 35.38
N PRO A 107 -24.11 -10.94 34.81
CA PRO A 107 -22.78 -11.46 35.14
C PRO A 107 -21.63 -10.50 34.79
N PHE A 108 -21.78 -9.68 33.74
CA PHE A 108 -20.79 -8.68 33.37
C PHE A 108 -20.80 -7.51 34.36
N VAL A 109 -21.98 -7.08 34.79
CA VAL A 109 -22.13 -6.06 35.84
C VAL A 109 -21.48 -6.53 37.14
N GLU A 110 -21.75 -7.76 37.58
CA GLU A 110 -21.14 -8.36 38.77
C GLU A 110 -19.61 -8.43 38.68
N ARG A 111 -19.06 -8.71 37.50
CA ARG A 111 -17.61 -8.68 37.28
C ARG A 111 -17.06 -7.26 37.37
N GLY A 112 -17.71 -6.29 36.74
CA GLY A 112 -17.28 -4.89 36.81
C GLY A 112 -17.35 -4.32 38.23
N ILE A 113 -18.34 -4.74 39.03
CA ILE A 113 -18.41 -4.39 40.46
C ILE A 113 -17.21 -4.94 41.23
N LYS A 114 -16.79 -6.18 40.95
CA LYS A 114 -15.59 -6.79 41.59
C LYS A 114 -14.31 -6.05 41.22
N GLU A 115 -14.23 -5.47 40.03
CA GLU A 115 -13.06 -4.72 39.56
C GLU A 115 -12.99 -3.29 40.12
N ILE A 116 -14.13 -2.60 40.29
CA ILE A 116 -14.18 -1.24 40.86
C ILE A 116 -14.20 -1.25 42.39
N GLY A 117 -14.83 -2.24 43.00
CA GLY A 117 -15.11 -2.30 44.44
C GLY A 117 -16.54 -1.88 44.80
N THR A 118 -16.85 -1.91 46.10
CA THR A 118 -18.22 -1.77 46.64
C THR A 118 -18.86 -0.40 46.46
N ASP A 119 -18.08 0.64 46.13
CA ASP A 119 -18.54 2.02 45.97
C ASP A 119 -18.72 2.39 44.49
N CYS A 120 -19.69 1.75 43.84
CA CYS A 120 -20.02 1.99 42.43
C CYS A 120 -21.45 2.51 42.21
N ILE A 121 -21.63 3.27 41.13
CA ILE A 121 -22.87 3.84 40.62
C ILE A 121 -23.12 3.22 39.24
N ILE A 122 -24.35 2.79 38.99
CA ILE A 122 -24.78 2.27 37.68
C ILE A 122 -25.40 3.40 36.87
N ILE A 123 -24.95 3.54 35.63
CA ILE A 123 -25.59 4.36 34.61
C ILE A 123 -26.27 3.41 33.60
N PRO A 124 -27.62 3.34 33.58
CA PRO A 124 -28.35 2.40 32.74
C PRO A 124 -28.42 2.86 31.27
N SER A 125 -28.50 1.92 30.33
CA SER A 125 -28.76 2.20 28.91
C SER A 125 -30.20 1.88 28.50
N ARG A 126 -30.83 0.91 29.18
CA ARG A 126 -32.21 0.46 29.00
C ARG A 126 -32.97 0.44 30.33
N GLU A 127 -34.29 0.31 30.26
CA GLU A 127 -35.13 0.22 31.47
C GLU A 127 -34.88 -1.09 32.23
N GLU A 128 -34.59 -2.18 31.52
CA GLU A 128 -34.27 -3.48 32.12
C GLU A 128 -32.98 -3.43 32.97
N ASP A 129 -32.06 -2.53 32.67
CA ASP A 129 -30.84 -2.33 33.47
C ASP A 129 -31.15 -1.78 34.87
N LYS A 130 -32.24 -1.01 35.02
CA LYS A 130 -32.70 -0.54 36.32
C LYS A 130 -33.16 -1.70 37.21
N ALA A 131 -33.67 -2.78 36.61
CA ALA A 131 -34.02 -3.99 37.35
C ALA A 131 -32.77 -4.69 37.90
N ILE A 132 -31.70 -4.79 37.09
CA ILE A 132 -30.40 -5.32 37.52
C ILE A 132 -29.83 -4.48 38.69
N ALA A 133 -29.86 -3.16 38.56
CA ALA A 133 -29.35 -2.27 39.60
C ALA A 133 -30.14 -2.35 40.92
N LYS A 134 -31.47 -2.50 40.85
CA LYS A 134 -32.33 -2.72 42.02
C LYS A 134 -32.02 -4.06 42.70
N GLU A 135 -31.82 -5.13 41.92
CA GLU A 135 -31.49 -6.46 42.44
C GLU A 135 -30.12 -6.46 43.15
N LEU A 136 -29.14 -5.74 42.60
CA LEU A 136 -27.79 -5.62 43.15
C LEU A 136 -27.64 -4.51 44.21
N LYS A 137 -28.73 -3.80 44.55
CA LYS A 137 -28.77 -2.71 45.56
C LYS A 137 -27.78 -1.57 45.31
N LEU A 138 -27.54 -1.21 44.05
CA LEU A 138 -26.60 -0.15 43.68
C LEU A 138 -27.31 1.18 43.38
N PRO A 139 -26.68 2.33 43.70
CA PRO A 139 -27.21 3.64 43.33
C PRO A 139 -27.24 3.79 41.80
N ILE A 140 -28.36 4.32 41.29
CA ILE A 140 -28.63 4.50 39.86
C ILE A 140 -28.53 5.99 39.52
N GLU A 141 -27.73 6.32 38.50
CA GLU A 141 -27.69 7.67 37.95
C GLU A 141 -28.94 7.93 37.09
N LYS A 142 -29.52 9.13 37.20
CA LYS A 142 -30.78 9.48 36.50
C LYS A 142 -30.63 9.58 34.98
N GLN A 143 -29.41 9.79 34.50
CA GLN A 143 -29.14 9.98 33.08
C GLN A 143 -28.97 8.62 32.40
N MET A 144 -29.72 8.38 31.32
CA MET A 144 -29.58 7.16 30.52
C MET A 144 -28.57 7.37 29.40
N ILE A 145 -27.79 6.33 29.10
CA ILE A 145 -26.82 6.35 28.00
C ILE A 145 -27.49 5.85 26.72
N LYS A 146 -27.15 6.49 25.60
CA LYS A 146 -27.60 6.05 24.28
C LYS A 146 -26.72 4.90 23.78
N ALA A 147 -27.03 3.68 24.22
CA ALA A 147 -26.34 2.46 23.79
C ALA A 147 -27.32 1.39 23.31
N LEU A 148 -26.77 0.30 22.75
CA LEU A 148 -27.54 -0.84 22.32
C LEU A 148 -28.07 -1.64 23.51
N GLY A 149 -27.34 -1.70 24.62
CA GLY A 149 -27.67 -2.39 25.87
C GLY A 149 -26.50 -2.20 26.85
N GLY A 150 -26.56 -2.86 28.01
CA GLY A 150 -25.49 -2.80 28.99
C GLY A 150 -25.53 -1.59 29.93
N VAL A 151 -24.49 -1.44 30.75
CA VAL A 151 -24.40 -0.38 31.76
C VAL A 151 -23.00 0.18 31.82
N ILE A 152 -22.88 1.43 32.24
CA ILE A 152 -21.58 1.97 32.67
C ILE A 152 -21.56 1.95 34.19
N LEU A 153 -20.51 1.35 34.74
CA LEU A 153 -20.21 1.40 36.16
C LEU A 153 -19.21 2.50 36.43
N LYS A 154 -19.51 3.40 37.37
CA LYS A 154 -18.57 4.44 37.82
C LYS A 154 -18.30 4.31 39.31
N SER A 155 -17.06 4.54 39.74
CA SER A 155 -16.76 4.73 41.15
C SER A 155 -17.38 6.04 41.67
N LYS A 156 -17.77 6.09 42.95
CA LYS A 156 -18.26 7.34 43.60
C LYS A 156 -17.26 8.51 43.52
N ASP A 157 -15.97 8.22 43.49
CA ASP A 157 -14.90 9.22 43.34
C ASP A 157 -14.70 9.67 41.87
N ASN A 158 -15.47 9.11 40.93
CA ASN A 158 -15.40 9.36 39.49
C ASN A 158 -14.03 9.09 38.84
N ARG A 159 -13.13 8.38 39.54
CA ARG A 159 -11.77 8.04 39.08
C ARG A 159 -11.71 6.80 38.19
N LEU A 160 -12.66 5.88 38.36
CA LEU A 160 -12.73 4.61 37.63
C LEU A 160 -14.10 4.46 36.98
N SER A 161 -14.10 4.04 35.72
CA SER A 161 -15.32 3.72 34.98
C SER A 161 -15.10 2.48 34.12
N ILE A 162 -16.05 1.54 34.16
CA ILE A 162 -16.09 0.37 33.30
C ILE A 162 -17.32 0.49 32.40
N ASP A 163 -17.08 0.39 31.10
CA ASP A 163 -18.12 0.42 30.07
C ASP A 163 -18.47 -1.00 29.63
N ILE A 164 -19.74 -1.36 29.78
CA ILE A 164 -20.30 -2.69 29.45
C ILE A 164 -21.41 -2.53 28.39
N THR A 165 -21.35 -1.47 27.55
CA THR A 165 -22.39 -1.13 26.57
C THR A 165 -22.27 -1.76 25.18
#